data_AF-A0A319ETG9-F1
#
_entry.id   AF-A0A319ETG9-F1
#
_cell.length_a   1.000
_cell.length_b   1.000
_cell.length_c   1.000
_cell.angle_alpha   90.00
_cell.angle_beta   90.00
_cell.angle_gamma   90.00
#
_symmetry.space_group_name_H-M   'P 1'
#
loop_
_entity.id
_entity.type
_entity.pdbx_description
1 polymer ?
#
loop_
_entity_poly.entity_id
_entity_poly.type
_entity_poly.pdbx_seq_one_letter_code
_entity_poly.pdbx_strand_id
1 'polypeptide(L)'
;MHLYTDIDPSSTFINISTASTTTTTITKPTTTTTLTATSTPAPKQQNQKPLYFAYGSNLSPTQMSTRCTIDPDTSIPLAIARLPKWRWLIHQRGYANVLPPAELRVGGQLHPDAEQVPVAGDEDAVYGVLYDMAEEDERILDGYEGVDWDAPVAEGKKEGLGLDVRPREQGRGSYNKWVVEAEVVKWVGGGDEREKRDTVPVLVYVDEKRVSMGPPKAEYIPRMNRAIRESVGLGLPAQWAEEVMRPSIPLI
;
A
#
# COMPACT_ATOMS: atom_id res chain seq x y z
N MET A 1 -12.08 -34.68 -33.09
CA MET A 1 -13.39 -35.26 -33.49
C MET A 1 -14.05 -35.74 -32.20
N HIS A 2 -15.23 -35.17 -31.91
CA HIS A 2 -16.22 -35.49 -30.85
C HIS A 2 -15.78 -35.18 -29.40
N LEU A 3 -16.19 -34.07 -28.77
CA LEU A 3 -17.53 -33.53 -28.44
C LEU A 3 -18.37 -34.47 -27.56
N TYR A 4 -18.59 -34.06 -26.32
CA TYR A 4 -19.78 -34.41 -25.55
C TYR A 4 -20.34 -33.14 -24.92
N THR A 5 -21.49 -32.74 -25.45
CA THR A 5 -22.41 -31.71 -24.96
C THR A 5 -23.61 -32.46 -24.42
N ASP A 6 -24.10 -32.10 -23.24
CA ASP A 6 -25.45 -32.44 -22.81
C ASP A 6 -26.16 -31.15 -22.35
N ILE A 7 -27.24 -30.82 -23.06
CA ILE A 7 -28.25 -29.82 -22.70
C ILE A 7 -29.63 -30.46 -22.94
N ASP A 8 -30.54 -30.10 -22.01
CA ASP A 8 -32.01 -30.10 -22.05
C ASP A 8 -32.77 -31.38 -21.65
N PRO A 9 -33.95 -31.28 -21.00
CA PRO A 9 -35.12 -30.58 -21.59
C PRO A 9 -35.99 -29.71 -20.65
N SER A 10 -36.32 -28.51 -21.14
CA SER A 10 -37.66 -27.91 -21.34
C SER A 10 -38.74 -28.07 -20.26
N SER A 11 -39.38 -26.95 -19.87
CA SER A 11 -40.71 -26.56 -20.42
C SER A 11 -41.35 -25.38 -19.65
N THR A 12 -41.43 -24.25 -20.35
CA THR A 12 -42.59 -23.34 -20.57
C THR A 12 -43.75 -23.32 -19.56
N PHE A 13 -44.17 -22.11 -19.13
CA PHE A 13 -45.51 -21.54 -19.43
C PHE A 13 -45.59 -20.04 -19.12
N ILE A 14 -46.30 -19.34 -20.00
CA ILE A 14 -46.55 -17.89 -20.07
C ILE A 14 -47.77 -17.55 -19.19
N ASN A 15 -47.80 -16.36 -18.59
CA ASN A 15 -49.09 -15.65 -18.44
C ASN A 15 -48.94 -14.13 -18.40
N ILE A 16 -49.79 -13.48 -19.19
CA ILE A 16 -49.95 -12.03 -19.41
C ILE A 16 -51.23 -11.59 -18.70
N SER A 17 -51.25 -10.45 -18.00
CA SER A 17 -52.44 -9.60 -17.82
C SER A 17 -52.04 -8.24 -17.19
N THR A 18 -51.94 -7.16 -17.97
CA THR A 18 -52.91 -6.03 -18.15
C THR A 18 -53.17 -5.11 -16.94
N ALA A 19 -52.59 -3.91 -17.04
CA ALA A 19 -53.11 -2.55 -16.76
C ALA A 19 -54.19 -2.30 -15.68
N SER A 20 -53.99 -1.24 -14.87
CA SER A 20 -54.88 -0.07 -14.89
C SER A 20 -54.33 1.13 -14.10
N THR A 21 -54.53 2.31 -14.68
CA THR A 21 -54.24 3.65 -14.20
C THR A 21 -55.30 4.11 -13.19
N THR A 22 -54.91 4.83 -12.15
CA THR A 22 -55.83 5.77 -11.48
C THR A 22 -55.08 6.98 -10.93
N THR A 23 -55.43 8.14 -11.47
CA THR A 23 -55.05 9.48 -10.99
C THR A 23 -56.03 9.90 -9.90
N THR A 24 -55.58 10.35 -8.74
CA THR A 24 -56.40 11.23 -7.87
C THR A 24 -55.55 12.25 -7.11
N THR A 25 -56.04 13.47 -7.25
CA THR A 25 -55.67 14.82 -6.83
C THR A 25 -55.53 15.07 -5.31
N ILE A 26 -54.46 15.79 -4.94
CA ILE A 26 -54.27 16.83 -3.90
C ILE A 26 -54.95 16.65 -2.52
N THR A 27 -54.14 16.59 -1.45
CA THR A 27 -54.33 17.44 -0.25
C THR A 27 -53.04 17.51 0.59
N LYS A 28 -52.68 18.72 1.03
CA LYS A 28 -51.58 19.00 1.97
C LYS A 28 -52.18 19.09 3.39
N PRO A 29 -51.56 18.48 4.41
CA PRO A 29 -51.44 19.21 5.67
C PRO A 29 -50.05 19.14 6.32
N THR A 30 -49.72 20.31 6.87
CA THR A 30 -48.76 20.75 7.88
C THR A 30 -48.14 19.70 8.85
N THR A 31 -46.81 19.74 8.87
CA THR A 31 -45.84 19.62 9.99
C THR A 31 -45.99 18.49 11.04
N THR A 32 -45.02 17.57 11.04
CA THR A 32 -44.36 17.11 12.28
C THR A 32 -42.91 16.76 11.95
N THR A 33 -41.99 17.57 12.46
CA THR A 33 -40.54 17.39 12.42
C THR A 33 -40.17 16.09 13.13
N THR A 34 -39.71 15.09 12.39
CA THR A 34 -39.01 13.94 12.95
C THR A 34 -37.59 13.97 12.41
N LEU A 35 -36.64 14.31 13.29
CA LEU A 35 -35.21 14.28 13.04
C LEU A 35 -34.81 12.84 12.72
N THR A 36 -34.72 12.52 11.44
CA THR A 36 -34.09 11.28 10.98
C THR A 36 -32.67 11.67 10.60
N ALA A 37 -31.70 11.21 11.38
CA ALA A 37 -30.29 11.36 11.09
C ALA A 37 -29.99 10.59 9.80
N THR A 38 -30.08 11.28 8.66
CA THR A 38 -29.58 10.79 7.40
C THR A 38 -28.07 10.75 7.51
N SER A 39 -27.51 9.56 7.71
CA SER A 39 -26.09 9.30 7.50
C SER A 39 -25.77 9.66 6.05
N THR A 40 -25.21 10.85 5.85
CA THR A 40 -24.66 11.27 4.57
C THR A 40 -23.62 10.23 4.15
N PRO A 41 -23.71 9.63 2.95
CA PRO A 41 -22.64 8.79 2.44
C PRO A 41 -21.38 9.63 2.34
N ALA A 42 -20.28 9.12 2.89
CA ALA A 42 -18.97 9.77 2.85
C ALA A 42 -18.66 10.25 1.41
N PRO A 43 -18.10 11.46 1.25
CA PRO A 43 -17.77 11.97 -0.07
C PRO A 43 -16.80 11.01 -0.75
N LYS A 44 -17.09 10.68 -2.02
CA LYS A 44 -16.24 9.87 -2.90
C LYS A 44 -14.83 10.49 -2.89
N GLN A 45 -13.84 9.73 -2.42
CA GLN A 45 -12.44 10.17 -2.39
C GLN A 45 -12.01 10.58 -3.79
N GLN A 46 -11.55 11.82 -3.92
CA GLN A 46 -11.06 12.41 -5.16
C GLN A 46 -9.70 11.78 -5.51
N ASN A 47 -9.52 11.37 -6.78
CA ASN A 47 -8.30 10.78 -7.38
C ASN A 47 -7.00 11.51 -6.98
N GLN A 48 -6.43 11.23 -5.80
CA GLN A 48 -5.09 11.69 -5.46
C GLN A 48 -4.12 10.53 -5.65
N LYS A 49 -3.02 10.82 -6.36
CA LYS A 49 -1.93 9.87 -6.56
C LYS A 49 -1.37 9.46 -5.19
N PRO A 50 -1.15 8.16 -4.94
CA PRO A 50 -0.57 7.73 -3.67
C PRO A 50 0.87 8.25 -3.53
N LEU A 51 1.26 8.65 -2.32
CA LEU A 51 2.64 9.04 -2.04
C LEU A 51 3.55 7.80 -1.98
N TYR A 52 4.82 7.92 -2.33
CA TYR A 52 5.74 6.80 -2.20
C TYR A 52 6.19 6.61 -0.74
N PHE A 53 5.94 5.44 -0.16
CA PHE A 53 6.43 5.07 1.17
C PHE A 53 7.74 4.29 1.08
N ALA A 54 8.84 4.96 1.42
CA ALA A 54 10.16 4.34 1.47
C ALA A 54 10.47 3.77 2.86
N TYR A 55 10.91 2.51 2.92
CA TYR A 55 11.31 1.81 4.16
C TYR A 55 12.69 1.14 4.09
N GLY A 56 13.33 1.16 2.91
CA GLY A 56 14.65 0.59 2.64
C GLY A 56 15.68 1.67 2.37
N SER A 57 16.59 1.44 1.40
CA SER A 57 17.64 2.44 1.08
C SER A 57 17.08 3.76 0.56
N ASN A 58 15.84 3.78 0.05
CA ASN A 58 15.16 4.99 -0.41
C ASN A 58 14.65 5.87 0.75
N LEU A 59 14.80 5.45 2.02
CA LEU A 59 14.68 6.34 3.18
C LEU A 59 15.65 7.54 3.09
N SER A 60 16.73 7.39 2.33
CA SER A 60 17.72 8.44 2.03
C SER A 60 17.23 9.35 0.89
N PRO A 61 17.03 10.65 1.12
CA PRO A 61 16.77 11.61 0.05
C PRO A 61 17.91 11.64 -0.97
N THR A 62 19.17 11.45 -0.52
CA THR A 62 20.34 11.32 -1.41
C THR A 62 20.23 10.10 -2.34
N GLN A 63 19.66 8.99 -1.87
CA GLN A 63 19.41 7.82 -2.71
C GLN A 63 18.30 8.10 -3.72
N MET A 64 17.21 8.75 -3.28
CA MET A 64 16.10 9.14 -4.14
C MET A 64 16.58 10.08 -5.26
N SER A 65 17.34 11.13 -4.94
CA SER A 65 17.85 12.09 -5.92
C SER A 65 18.82 11.48 -6.94
N THR A 66 19.45 10.35 -6.59
CA THR A 66 20.34 9.63 -7.52
C THR A 66 19.57 8.73 -8.48
N ARG A 67 18.40 8.23 -8.07
CA ARG A 67 17.57 7.31 -8.87
C ARG A 67 16.54 8.05 -9.70
N CYS A 68 15.79 8.93 -9.05
CA CYS A 68 14.70 9.71 -9.59
C CYS A 68 15.28 11.05 -10.08
N THR A 69 15.52 11.14 -11.38
CA THR A 69 16.23 12.27 -12.00
C THR A 69 15.35 13.07 -12.96
N ILE A 70 14.08 12.70 -13.13
CA ILE A 70 13.17 13.38 -14.05
C ILE A 70 12.55 14.61 -13.38
N ASP A 71 11.95 14.43 -12.22
CA ASP A 71 11.41 15.52 -11.40
C ASP A 71 12.31 15.71 -10.16
N PRO A 72 13.00 16.86 -10.01
CA PRO A 72 13.84 17.12 -8.85
C PRO A 72 13.06 17.08 -7.53
N ASP A 73 11.76 17.39 -7.55
CA ASP A 73 10.92 17.43 -6.35
C ASP A 73 10.58 16.02 -5.83
N THR A 74 10.70 14.98 -6.67
CA THR A 74 10.55 13.57 -6.26
C THR A 74 11.48 13.21 -5.09
N SER A 75 12.65 13.83 -5.02
CA SER A 75 13.65 13.56 -3.97
C SER A 75 13.47 14.39 -2.70
N ILE A 76 12.51 15.31 -2.68
CA ILE A 76 12.21 16.15 -1.51
C ILE A 76 11.28 15.38 -0.57
N PRO A 77 11.71 15.08 0.68
CA PRO A 77 10.87 14.38 1.65
C PRO A 77 9.65 15.22 2.02
N LEU A 78 8.47 14.61 2.01
CA LEU A 78 7.22 15.27 2.42
C LEU A 78 6.87 15.02 3.88
N ALA A 79 7.07 13.79 4.36
CA ALA A 79 6.64 13.40 5.69
C ALA A 79 7.38 12.15 6.22
N ILE A 80 7.33 11.98 7.53
CA ILE A 80 7.52 10.71 8.20
C ILE A 80 6.13 10.11 8.44
N ALA A 81 5.97 8.85 8.08
CA ALA A 81 4.74 8.09 8.25
C ALA A 81 5.03 6.71 8.82
N ARG A 82 3.99 6.02 9.27
CA ARG A 82 4.07 4.63 9.74
C ARG A 82 2.97 3.75 9.17
N LEU A 83 3.27 2.47 9.02
CA LEU A 83 2.35 1.40 8.66
C LEU A 83 2.09 0.50 9.88
N PRO A 84 0.93 0.63 10.55
CA PRO A 84 0.60 -0.13 11.76
C PRO A 84 0.52 -1.64 11.50
N LYS A 85 1.06 -2.45 12.40
CA LYS A 85 1.09 -3.93 12.35
C LYS A 85 1.90 -4.54 11.21
N TRP A 86 2.56 -3.72 10.40
CA TRP A 86 3.56 -4.20 9.43
C TRP A 86 4.84 -4.59 10.16
N ARG A 87 5.64 -5.44 9.54
CA ARG A 87 6.96 -5.84 10.05
C ARG A 87 8.04 -5.45 9.05
N TRP A 88 9.23 -5.17 9.53
CA TRP A 88 10.40 -4.87 8.69
C TRP A 88 11.41 -6.00 8.82
N LEU A 89 12.05 -6.37 7.70
CA LEU A 89 13.09 -7.38 7.70
C LEU A 89 14.13 -7.11 6.61
N ILE A 90 15.33 -7.66 6.80
CA ILE A 90 16.21 -8.02 5.68
C ILE A 90 15.87 -9.45 5.28
N HIS A 91 15.31 -9.63 4.09
CA HIS A 91 14.94 -10.97 3.61
C HIS A 91 16.15 -11.72 3.05
N GLN A 92 16.01 -13.00 2.73
CA GLN A 92 17.11 -13.91 2.39
C GLN A 92 17.95 -13.54 1.14
N ARG A 93 17.55 -12.53 0.36
CA ARG A 93 18.43 -11.96 -0.71
C ARG A 93 19.33 -10.84 -0.20
N GLY A 94 19.18 -10.40 1.04
CA GLY A 94 19.99 -9.38 1.69
C GLY A 94 19.54 -7.94 1.42
N TYR A 95 18.26 -7.72 1.12
CA TYR A 95 17.64 -6.40 0.96
C TYR A 95 16.48 -6.23 1.94
N ALA A 96 16.07 -4.98 2.19
CA ALA A 96 14.93 -4.69 3.06
C ALA A 96 13.61 -5.05 2.39
N ASN A 97 12.70 -5.65 3.14
CA ASN A 97 11.32 -5.87 2.76
C ASN A 97 10.41 -5.47 3.93
N VAL A 98 9.11 -5.36 3.67
CA VAL A 98 8.09 -5.25 4.70
C VAL A 98 7.09 -6.39 4.57
N LEU A 99 6.59 -6.87 5.71
CA LEU A 99 5.59 -7.91 5.79
C LEU A 99 4.26 -7.29 6.24
N PRO A 100 3.18 -7.45 5.47
CA PRO A 100 1.86 -6.94 5.87
C PRO A 100 1.30 -7.73 7.08
N PRO A 101 0.31 -7.16 7.78
CA PRO A 101 -0.39 -7.88 8.84
C PRO A 101 -1.07 -9.14 8.30
N ALA A 102 -1.32 -10.13 9.16
CA ALA A 102 -1.70 -11.49 8.76
C ALA A 102 -2.94 -11.54 7.86
N GLU A 103 -3.91 -10.68 8.13
CA GLU A 103 -5.14 -10.49 7.36
C GLU A 103 -4.91 -9.95 5.95
N LEU A 104 -3.74 -9.41 5.62
CA LEU A 104 -3.40 -8.95 4.27
C LEU A 104 -2.38 -9.85 3.56
N ARG A 105 -1.75 -10.80 4.26
CA ARG A 105 -0.72 -11.68 3.66
C ARG A 105 -1.25 -12.53 2.51
N VAL A 106 -0.41 -12.70 1.49
CA VAL A 106 -0.64 -13.52 0.28
C VAL A 106 0.59 -14.33 -0.10
N GLY A 107 0.39 -15.38 -0.91
CA GLY A 107 1.50 -16.12 -1.54
C GLY A 107 2.55 -16.60 -0.54
N GLY A 108 3.82 -16.24 -0.79
CA GLY A 108 4.95 -16.62 0.06
C GLY A 108 4.89 -16.03 1.48
N GLN A 109 4.09 -14.98 1.71
CA GLN A 109 3.91 -14.40 3.03
C GLN A 109 3.09 -15.28 3.98
N LEU A 110 2.44 -16.33 3.47
CA LEU A 110 1.76 -17.34 4.29
C LEU A 110 2.72 -18.43 4.82
N HIS A 111 4.00 -18.37 4.42
CA HIS A 111 4.99 -19.33 4.90
C HIS A 111 5.28 -19.13 6.41
N PRO A 112 5.54 -20.19 7.19
CA PRO A 112 5.83 -20.09 8.64
C PRO A 112 6.98 -19.15 9.02
N ASP A 113 7.94 -18.94 8.12
CA ASP A 113 9.03 -17.98 8.32
C ASP A 113 8.54 -16.53 8.50
N ALA A 114 7.35 -16.19 7.99
CA ALA A 114 6.73 -14.89 8.20
C ALA A 114 6.48 -14.61 9.70
N GLU A 115 6.21 -15.65 10.50
CA GLU A 115 6.00 -15.52 11.95
C GLU A 115 7.30 -15.32 12.73
N GLN A 116 8.45 -15.54 12.09
CA GLN A 116 9.77 -15.30 12.69
C GLN A 116 10.19 -13.84 12.58
N VAL A 117 9.49 -13.03 11.77
CA VAL A 117 9.79 -11.61 11.63
C VAL A 117 9.33 -10.86 12.88
N PRO A 118 10.23 -10.19 13.62
CA PRO A 118 9.89 -9.58 14.90
C PRO A 118 8.93 -8.40 14.75
N VAL A 119 8.18 -8.11 15.81
CA VAL A 119 7.36 -6.90 15.94
C VAL A 119 8.25 -5.67 15.73
N ALA A 120 7.77 -4.71 14.95
CA ALA A 120 8.53 -3.53 14.56
C ALA A 120 8.47 -2.45 15.67
N GLY A 121 9.32 -2.60 16.68
CA GLY A 121 9.43 -1.69 17.83
C GLY A 121 8.21 -1.73 18.75
N ASP A 122 8.24 -0.90 19.79
CA ASP A 122 7.18 -0.86 20.82
C ASP A 122 5.80 -0.45 20.26
N GLU A 123 5.79 0.36 19.20
CA GLU A 123 4.55 0.83 18.57
C GLU A 123 3.97 -0.17 17.55
N ASP A 124 4.64 -1.30 17.33
CA ASP A 124 4.17 -2.35 16.42
C ASP A 124 3.85 -1.79 15.02
N ALA A 125 4.80 -1.06 14.43
CA ALA A 125 4.62 -0.37 13.16
C ALA A 125 5.94 -0.19 12.39
N VAL A 126 5.88 -0.13 11.06
CA VAL A 126 7.04 0.21 10.23
C VAL A 126 7.04 1.69 9.91
N TYR A 127 8.14 2.40 10.18
CA TYR A 127 8.30 3.80 9.80
C TYR A 127 8.92 3.95 8.42
N GLY A 128 8.53 5.02 7.74
CA GLY A 128 9.01 5.36 6.42
C GLY A 128 9.05 6.86 6.15
N VAL A 129 9.70 7.22 5.04
CA VAL A 129 9.71 8.58 4.48
C VAL A 129 8.77 8.62 3.28
N LEU A 130 7.92 9.63 3.22
CA LEU A 130 7.01 9.87 2.11
C LEU A 130 7.62 10.82 1.08
N TYR A 131 7.44 10.50 -0.20
CA TYR A 131 7.82 11.34 -1.33
C TYR A 131 6.64 11.49 -2.29
N ASP A 132 6.50 12.68 -2.91
CA ASP A 132 5.60 12.86 -4.06
C ASP A 132 6.36 12.51 -5.32
N MET A 133 6.10 11.34 -5.88
CA MET A 133 6.90 10.83 -6.98
C MET A 133 6.21 11.11 -8.31
N ALA A 134 6.92 11.72 -9.27
CA ALA A 134 6.43 11.84 -10.65
C ALA A 134 6.20 10.46 -11.29
N GLU A 135 5.28 10.35 -12.25
CA GLU A 135 4.99 9.06 -12.90
C GLU A 135 6.21 8.49 -13.64
N GLU A 136 7.04 9.34 -14.22
CA GLU A 136 8.26 8.97 -14.92
C GLU A 136 9.35 8.47 -13.96
N ASP A 137 9.49 9.10 -12.79
CA ASP A 137 10.42 8.65 -11.75
C ASP A 137 9.96 7.34 -11.11
N GLU A 138 8.65 7.13 -10.99
CA GLU A 138 8.06 5.86 -10.59
C GLU A 138 8.46 4.74 -11.54
N ARG A 139 8.44 4.98 -12.87
CA ARG A 139 8.92 3.99 -13.86
C ARG A 139 10.39 3.65 -13.68
N ILE A 140 11.22 4.61 -13.27
CA ILE A 140 12.63 4.35 -12.97
C ILE A 140 12.75 3.47 -11.73
N LEU A 141 12.02 3.79 -10.66
CA LEU A 141 12.00 2.95 -9.45
C LEU A 141 11.45 1.55 -9.74
N ASP A 142 10.42 1.40 -10.57
CA ASP A 142 9.89 0.09 -10.97
C ASP A 142 11.00 -0.80 -11.57
N GLY A 143 11.97 -0.21 -12.29
CA GLY A 143 13.17 -0.90 -12.76
C GLY A 143 14.14 -1.32 -11.63
N TYR A 144 14.37 -0.46 -10.64
CA TYR A 144 15.20 -0.79 -9.47
C TYR A 144 14.58 -1.84 -8.55
N GLU A 145 13.27 -1.77 -8.36
CA GLU A 145 12.50 -2.71 -7.53
C GLU A 145 12.14 -3.98 -8.31
N GLY A 146 12.40 -4.01 -9.62
CA GLY A 146 12.21 -5.18 -10.48
C GLY A 146 10.75 -5.59 -10.60
N VAL A 147 9.86 -4.62 -10.80
CA VAL A 147 8.42 -4.83 -10.97
C VAL A 147 8.15 -5.55 -12.29
N ASP A 148 7.32 -6.59 -12.26
CA ASP A 148 6.83 -7.27 -13.45
C ASP A 148 5.54 -6.64 -13.95
N TRP A 149 5.66 -5.82 -15.00
CA TRP A 149 4.53 -5.11 -15.61
C TRP A 149 3.55 -6.04 -16.34
N ASP A 150 4.01 -7.22 -16.72
CA ASP A 150 3.20 -8.23 -17.42
C ASP A 150 2.52 -9.19 -16.43
N ALA A 151 2.67 -8.97 -15.11
CA ALA A 151 2.05 -9.80 -14.11
C ALA A 151 0.51 -9.75 -14.22
N PRO A 152 -0.17 -10.89 -14.01
CA PRO A 152 -1.62 -10.96 -14.07
C PRO A 152 -2.27 -10.06 -13.02
N VAL A 153 -3.54 -9.73 -13.23
CA VAL A 153 -4.38 -9.05 -12.24
C VAL A 153 -4.41 -9.89 -10.97
N ALA A 154 -4.39 -9.23 -9.81
CA ALA A 154 -4.42 -9.93 -8.53
C ALA A 154 -5.66 -10.82 -8.42
N GLU A 155 -5.46 -12.06 -7.95
CA GLU A 155 -6.53 -13.02 -7.75
C GLU A 155 -6.99 -13.06 -6.28
N GLY A 156 -8.27 -13.39 -6.08
CA GLY A 156 -8.87 -13.55 -4.76
C GLY A 156 -9.58 -12.30 -4.25
N LYS A 157 -10.68 -12.50 -3.54
CA LYS A 157 -11.37 -11.46 -2.76
C LYS A 157 -11.14 -11.76 -1.29
N LYS A 158 -10.20 -11.07 -0.68
CA LYS A 158 -10.01 -11.06 0.77
C LYS A 158 -10.46 -9.69 1.28
N GLU A 159 -11.09 -9.66 2.44
CA GLU A 159 -11.49 -8.39 3.06
C GLU A 159 -10.25 -7.49 3.25
N GLY A 160 -10.36 -6.23 2.84
CA GLY A 160 -9.23 -5.28 2.90
C GLY A 160 -8.14 -5.48 1.85
N LEU A 161 -8.24 -6.46 0.95
CA LEU A 161 -7.27 -6.71 -0.11
C LEU A 161 -7.96 -6.79 -1.47
N GLY A 162 -8.46 -5.64 -1.92
CA GLY A 162 -9.03 -5.46 -3.26
C GLY A 162 -7.99 -5.04 -4.30
N LEU A 163 -8.44 -4.85 -5.54
CA LEU A 163 -7.60 -4.37 -6.65
C LEU A 163 -7.12 -2.92 -6.46
N ASP A 164 -7.77 -2.17 -5.60
CA ASP A 164 -7.35 -0.85 -5.13
C ASP A 164 -6.09 -0.93 -4.25
N VAL A 165 -5.94 -2.00 -3.46
CA VAL A 165 -4.77 -2.23 -2.61
C VAL A 165 -3.66 -2.97 -3.35
N ARG A 166 -4.02 -4.00 -4.09
CA ARG A 166 -3.08 -4.88 -4.78
C ARG A 166 -3.59 -5.12 -6.20
N PRO A 167 -3.23 -4.28 -7.18
CA PRO A 167 -3.79 -4.36 -8.53
C PRO A 167 -3.36 -5.59 -9.33
N ARG A 168 -2.13 -6.08 -9.09
CA ARG A 168 -1.51 -7.19 -9.83
C ARG A 168 -0.88 -8.20 -8.87
N GLU A 169 -0.61 -9.40 -9.37
CA GLU A 169 0.30 -10.34 -8.75
C GLU A 169 1.76 -9.83 -8.84
N GLN A 170 2.68 -10.32 -8.00
CA GLN A 170 4.12 -10.02 -8.17
C GLN A 170 4.70 -10.58 -9.50
N GLY A 171 4.06 -11.58 -10.11
CA GLY A 171 4.52 -12.17 -11.36
C GLY A 171 5.91 -12.78 -11.25
N ARG A 172 6.84 -12.43 -12.15
CA ARG A 172 8.26 -12.84 -12.15
C ARG A 172 9.18 -11.79 -11.51
N GLY A 173 8.62 -10.69 -11.02
CA GLY A 173 9.35 -9.57 -10.45
C GLY A 173 9.97 -9.84 -9.07
N SER A 174 10.78 -8.89 -8.61
CA SER A 174 11.40 -8.90 -7.28
C SER A 174 10.47 -8.32 -6.22
N TYR A 175 9.81 -7.20 -6.50
CA TYR A 175 8.79 -6.59 -5.64
C TYR A 175 7.50 -6.36 -6.43
N ASN A 176 6.37 -6.33 -5.73
CA ASN A 176 5.06 -5.93 -6.24
C ASN A 176 4.66 -4.56 -5.69
N LYS A 177 3.70 -3.90 -6.33
CA LYS A 177 3.19 -2.59 -5.94
C LYS A 177 1.89 -2.75 -5.14
N TRP A 178 1.89 -2.19 -3.94
CA TRP A 178 0.73 -2.14 -3.06
C TRP A 178 0.38 -0.69 -2.77
N VAL A 179 -0.91 -0.37 -2.71
CA VAL A 179 -1.42 0.94 -2.27
C VAL A 179 -2.17 0.75 -0.96
N VAL A 180 -1.66 1.31 0.13
CA VAL A 180 -2.20 1.11 1.48
C VAL A 180 -2.29 2.43 2.21
N GLU A 181 -3.10 2.50 3.26
CA GLU A 181 -3.16 3.70 4.11
C GLU A 181 -1.97 3.73 5.08
N ALA A 182 -1.26 4.85 5.13
CA ALA A 182 -0.21 5.12 6.10
C ALA A 182 -0.61 6.27 7.03
N GLU A 183 -0.28 6.15 8.31
CA GLU A 183 -0.49 7.19 9.30
C GLU A 183 0.66 8.20 9.24
N VAL A 184 0.35 9.47 9.03
CA VAL A 184 1.36 10.53 9.00
C VAL A 184 1.74 10.91 10.41
N VAL A 185 3.02 10.74 10.73
CA VAL A 185 3.60 11.07 12.05
C VAL A 185 4.03 12.53 12.07
N LYS A 186 4.64 13.00 10.98
CA LYS A 186 5.19 14.37 10.88
C LYS A 186 5.34 14.80 9.43
N TRP A 187 4.84 15.98 9.08
CA TRP A 187 5.16 16.63 7.81
C TRP A 187 6.54 17.32 7.87
N VAL A 188 7.38 17.08 6.86
CA VAL A 188 8.77 17.53 6.73
C VAL A 188 8.83 18.65 5.68
N GLY A 189 8.20 19.78 5.96
CA GLY A 189 8.13 20.91 5.02
C GLY A 189 7.00 21.87 5.35
N GLY A 190 7.29 23.18 5.32
CA GLY A 190 6.36 24.25 5.68
C GLY A 190 5.45 24.75 4.55
N GLY A 191 5.38 24.06 3.40
CA GLY A 191 4.61 24.50 2.23
C GLY A 191 3.94 23.33 1.54
N ASP A 192 2.64 23.15 1.78
CA ASP A 192 1.55 23.76 1.02
C ASP A 192 0.30 23.57 1.88
N GLU A 193 -0.80 24.27 1.59
CA GLU A 193 -2.13 23.98 2.16
C GLU A 193 -2.69 22.62 1.67
N ARG A 194 -1.83 21.60 1.46
CA ARG A 194 -2.30 20.22 1.42
C ARG A 194 -3.02 20.01 2.75
N GLU A 195 -4.28 19.59 2.67
CA GLU A 195 -5.01 19.12 3.86
C GLU A 195 -4.09 18.13 4.56
N LYS A 196 -3.52 18.54 5.69
CA LYS A 196 -2.65 17.68 6.49
C LYS A 196 -3.56 16.61 7.06
N ARG A 197 -3.59 15.47 6.39
CA ARG A 197 -4.37 14.30 6.80
C ARG A 197 -3.53 13.47 7.77
N ASP A 198 -4.22 12.90 8.74
CA ASP A 198 -3.63 11.94 9.67
C ASP A 198 -3.31 10.61 8.98
N THR A 199 -4.00 10.30 7.88
CA THR A 199 -3.76 9.14 7.02
C THR A 199 -3.79 9.50 5.55
N VAL A 200 -2.88 8.91 4.77
CA VAL A 200 -2.78 9.11 3.32
C VAL A 200 -2.55 7.77 2.61
N PRO A 201 -3.08 7.59 1.38
CA PRO A 201 -2.77 6.44 0.55
C PRO A 201 -1.31 6.51 0.10
N VAL A 202 -0.59 5.40 0.23
CA VAL A 202 0.81 5.28 -0.14
C VAL A 202 1.10 4.08 -1.02
N LEU A 203 1.96 4.27 -2.02
CA LEU A 203 2.58 3.21 -2.80
C LEU A 203 3.74 2.62 -2.00
N VAL A 204 3.70 1.31 -1.77
CA VAL A 204 4.77 0.54 -1.13
C VAL A 204 5.15 -0.65 -2.02
N TYR A 205 6.46 -0.87 -2.20
CA TYR A 205 6.97 -2.04 -2.89
C TYR A 205 7.09 -3.21 -1.90
N VAL A 206 6.57 -4.39 -2.22
CA VAL A 206 6.57 -5.55 -1.30
C VAL A 206 7.06 -6.80 -2.02
N ASP A 207 8.06 -7.49 -1.48
CA ASP A 207 8.42 -8.85 -1.96
C ASP A 207 7.48 -9.86 -1.27
N GLU A 208 6.46 -10.30 -2.00
CA GLU A 208 5.41 -11.23 -1.56
C GLU A 208 5.90 -12.68 -1.50
N LYS A 209 7.08 -12.97 -2.06
CA LYS A 209 7.62 -14.33 -2.15
C LYS A 209 8.61 -14.63 -1.05
N ARG A 210 9.27 -13.61 -0.49
CA ARG A 210 10.46 -13.78 0.35
C ARG A 210 10.28 -13.13 1.71
N VAL A 211 10.06 -13.98 2.70
CA VAL A 211 9.82 -13.59 4.10
C VAL A 211 10.83 -14.18 5.09
N SER A 212 11.69 -15.09 4.64
CA SER A 212 12.77 -15.64 5.47
C SER A 212 13.82 -14.57 5.71
N MET A 213 14.21 -14.35 6.97
CA MET A 213 15.26 -13.38 7.31
C MET A 213 16.64 -13.85 6.82
N GLY A 214 17.52 -12.90 6.50
CA GLY A 214 18.90 -13.18 6.11
C GLY A 214 19.82 -11.97 6.33
N PRO A 215 21.15 -12.15 6.21
CA PRO A 215 22.10 -11.06 6.37
C PRO A 215 21.99 -10.04 5.22
N PRO A 216 22.22 -8.75 5.47
CA PRO A 216 22.27 -7.76 4.39
C PRO A 216 23.47 -8.03 3.49
N LYS A 217 23.34 -7.66 2.22
CA LYS A 217 24.49 -7.68 1.32
C LYS A 217 25.51 -6.61 1.70
N ALA A 218 26.80 -6.91 1.52
CA ALA A 218 27.89 -6.00 1.86
C ALA A 218 27.75 -4.64 1.17
N GLU A 219 27.33 -4.60 -0.10
CA GLU A 219 27.10 -3.36 -0.84
C GLU A 219 25.79 -2.63 -0.47
N TYR A 220 24.92 -3.28 0.30
CA TYR A 220 23.68 -2.69 0.79
C TYR A 220 23.87 -1.96 2.11
N ILE A 221 24.73 -2.49 2.99
CA ILE A 221 25.05 -1.92 4.32
C ILE A 221 25.37 -0.41 4.26
N PRO A 222 26.29 0.11 3.42
CA PRO A 222 26.58 1.54 3.37
C PRO A 222 25.36 2.38 2.95
N ARG A 223 24.52 1.85 2.05
CA ARG A 223 23.30 2.53 1.60
C ARG A 223 22.27 2.61 2.73
N MET A 224 22.09 1.52 3.47
CA MET A 224 21.18 1.49 4.62
C MET A 224 21.67 2.37 5.78
N ASN A 225 22.98 2.38 6.06
CA ASN A 225 23.55 3.29 7.06
C ASN A 225 23.29 4.76 6.72
N ARG A 226 23.41 5.15 5.44
CA ARG A 226 23.03 6.49 4.98
C ARG A 226 21.53 6.74 5.16
N ALA A 227 20.68 5.79 4.75
CA ALA A 227 19.23 5.87 4.89
C ALA A 227 18.78 6.06 6.34
N ILE A 228 19.33 5.30 7.28
CA ILE A 228 19.04 5.43 8.73
C ILE A 228 19.43 6.83 9.20
N ARG A 229 20.66 7.27 8.93
CA ARG A 229 21.17 8.59 9.37
C ARG A 229 20.32 9.75 8.82
N GLU A 230 20.00 9.72 7.53
CA GLU A 230 19.26 10.81 6.89
C GLU A 230 17.80 10.81 7.34
N SER A 231 17.11 9.67 7.36
CA SER A 231 15.71 9.59 7.80
C SER A 231 15.53 9.97 9.27
N VAL A 232 16.44 9.57 10.17
CA VAL A 232 16.44 10.05 11.56
C VAL A 232 16.60 11.57 11.62
N GLY A 233 17.45 12.15 10.77
CA GLY A 233 17.58 13.61 10.62
C GLY A 233 16.29 14.31 10.17
N LEU A 234 15.42 13.63 9.42
CA LEU A 234 14.10 14.14 9.02
C LEU A 234 13.04 14.02 10.15
N GLY A 235 13.29 13.16 11.13
CA GLY A 235 12.41 12.93 12.28
C GLY A 235 11.86 11.50 12.39
N LEU A 236 12.40 10.54 11.63
CA LEU A 236 12.13 9.12 11.89
C LEU A 236 12.64 8.75 13.30
N PRO A 237 11.87 8.04 14.14
CA PRO A 237 12.27 7.79 15.52
C PRO A 237 13.58 7.02 15.61
N ALA A 238 14.60 7.64 16.22
CA ALA A 238 15.93 7.04 16.37
C ALA A 238 15.86 5.71 17.12
N GLN A 239 15.06 5.64 18.19
CA GLN A 239 14.84 4.41 18.95
C GLN A 239 14.29 3.28 18.08
N TRP A 240 13.28 3.56 17.24
CA TRP A 240 12.74 2.57 16.31
C TRP A 240 13.81 2.07 15.32
N ALA A 241 14.65 2.95 14.78
CA ALA A 241 15.73 2.55 13.89
C ALA A 241 16.76 1.64 14.60
N GLU A 242 17.09 1.97 15.85
CA GLU A 242 18.00 1.18 16.68
C GLU A 242 17.42 -0.19 17.06
N GLU A 243 16.13 -0.29 17.32
CA GLU A 243 15.46 -1.55 17.69
C GLU A 243 15.14 -2.43 16.48
N VAL A 244 14.73 -1.83 15.36
CA VAL A 244 14.19 -2.58 14.20
C VAL A 244 15.23 -2.79 13.11
N MET A 245 16.02 -1.77 12.78
CA MET A 245 16.92 -1.83 11.62
C MET A 245 18.33 -2.26 12.00
N ARG A 246 18.89 -1.74 13.09
CA ARG A 246 20.27 -2.00 13.50
C ARG A 246 20.61 -3.46 13.80
N PRO A 247 19.70 -4.30 14.34
CA PRO A 247 20.02 -5.73 14.51
C PRO A 247 20.40 -6.41 13.19
N SER A 248 19.87 -5.91 12.06
CA SER A 248 20.19 -6.42 10.73
C SER A 248 21.25 -5.61 9.99
N ILE A 249 21.44 -4.32 10.30
CA ILE A 249 22.34 -3.41 9.57
C ILE A 249 23.52 -2.98 10.46
N PRO A 250 24.69 -3.65 10.34
CA PRO A 250 25.86 -3.29 11.13
C PRO A 250 26.41 -1.92 10.70
N LEU A 251 27.02 -1.21 11.66
CA LEU A 251 27.83 -0.03 11.39
C LEU A 251 29.11 -0.45 10.66
N ILE A 252 29.55 0.39 9.72
CA ILE A 252 30.81 0.25 8.97
C ILE A 252 31.76 1.38 9.31
#